data_AF-K7EQQ9-F1
#
_entry.id   AF-K7EQQ9-F1
#
_cell.length_a   1.000
_cell.length_b   1.000
_cell.length_c   1.000
_cell.angle_alpha   90.00
_cell.angle_beta   90.00
_cell.angle_gamma   90.00
#
_symmetry.space_group_name_H-M   'P 1'
#
loop_
_entity.id
_entity.type
_entity.pdbx_description
1 polymer ?
#
loop_
_entity_poly.entity_id
_entity_poly.type
_entity_poly.pdbx_seq_one_letter_code
_entity_poly.pdbx_strand_id
1 'polypeptide(L)' 'MGKFMKPGKVVLVLAGRYSGRKAVIVKTGSLSRLSAVA' A
#
# COMPACT_ATOMS: atom_id res chain seq x y z
N MET A 1 -17.48 3.18 -8.46
CA MET A 1 -16.05 3.27 -8.05
C MET A 1 -15.65 1.96 -7.40
N GLY A 2 -14.70 1.22 -7.98
CA GLY A 2 -14.22 -0.05 -7.40
C GLY A 2 -13.28 0.17 -6.23
N LYS A 3 -13.06 -0.86 -5.40
CA LYS A 3 -12.09 -0.81 -4.29
C LYS A 3 -10.70 -0.40 -4.80
N PHE A 4 -10.17 0.70 -4.27
CA PHE A 4 -8.85 1.25 -4.63
C PHE A 4 -7.70 0.37 -4.10
N MET A 5 -7.86 -0.15 -2.88
CA MET A 5 -6.88 -1.00 -2.21
C MET A 5 -6.98 -2.46 -2.67
N LYS A 6 -6.66 -2.73 -3.93
CA LYS A 6 -6.49 -4.09 -4.45
C LYS A 6 -5.00 -4.41 -4.58
N PRO A 7 -4.59 -5.68 -4.38
CA PRO A 7 -3.24 -6.11 -4.70
C PRO A 7 -2.85 -5.77 -6.14
N GLY A 8 -1.57 -5.45 -6.37
CA GLY A 8 -1.01 -5.06 -7.65
C GLY A 8 -1.24 -3.60 -8.05
N LYS A 9 -1.96 -2.81 -7.25
CA LYS A 9 -2.12 -1.37 -7.49
C LYS A 9 -0.96 -0.57 -6.91
N VAL A 10 -0.49 0.40 -7.69
CA VAL A 10 0.52 1.37 -7.28
C VAL A 10 -0.14 2.49 -6.48
N VAL A 11 0.46 2.86 -5.36
CA VAL A 11 -0.01 3.92 -4.46
C VAL A 11 1.14 4.82 -4.01
N LEU A 12 0.82 6.05 -3.62
CA LEU A 12 1.74 6.97 -2.93
C LEU A 12 1.55 6.83 -1.42
N VAL A 13 2.63 6.68 -0.68
CA VAL A 13 2.59 6.65 0.78
C VAL A 13 2.48 8.09 1.29
N LEU A 14 1.40 8.39 2.01
CA LEU A 14 1.12 9.75 2.48
C LEU A 14 1.74 10.07 3.85
N ALA A 15 1.95 9.07 4.70
CA ALA A 15 2.41 9.27 6.08
C ALA A 15 3.35 8.14 6.56
N GLY A 16 4.11 8.42 7.63
CA GLY A 16 5.07 7.50 8.24
C GLY A 16 6.46 7.55 7.60
N ARG A 17 7.34 6.62 8.00
CA ARG A 17 8.77 6.59 7.61
C ARG A 17 9.00 6.55 6.08
N TYR A 18 8.04 6.04 5.32
CA TYR A 18 8.13 5.85 3.88
C TYR A 18 7.27 6.84 3.09
N SER A 19 6.85 7.96 3.70
CA SER A 19 6.07 8.99 3.00
C SER A 19 6.81 9.51 1.76
N GLY A 20 6.04 9.90 0.74
CA GLY A 20 6.56 10.37 -0.55
C GLY A 20 7.10 9.28 -1.47
N ARG A 21 7.08 8.00 -1.04
CA ARG A 21 7.53 6.87 -1.87
C ARG A 21 6.39 6.22 -2.63
N LYS A 22 6.73 5.72 -3.82
CA LYS A 22 5.84 4.94 -4.69
C LYS A 22 5.90 3.48 -4.27
N ALA A 23 4.75 2.87 -3.99
CA ALA A 23 4.69 1.49 -3.50
C ALA A 23 3.60 0.68 -4.20
N VAL A 24 3.70 -0.65 -4.13
CA VAL A 24 2.68 -1.58 -4.65
C VAL A 24 1.98 -2.30 -3.49
N ILE A 25 0.66 -2.40 -3.57
CA ILE A 25 -0.13 -3.17 -2.62
C ILE A 25 0.07 -4.67 -2.88
N VAL A 26 0.60 -5.43 -1.92
CA VAL A 26 0.83 -6.89 -2.08
C VAL A 26 -0.28 -7.72 -1.42
N LYS A 27 -0.72 -7.33 -0.22
CA LYS A 27 -1.78 -8.02 0.53
C LYS A 27 -2.67 -7.02 1.25
N THR A 28 -3.98 -7.19 1.13
CA THR A 28 -5.00 -6.36 1.78
C THR A 28 -5.82 -7.24 2.71
N GLY A 29 -5.48 -7.29 4.02
CA GLY A 29 -6.19 -8.10 5.02
C GLY A 29 -5.58 -8.06 6.43
N SER A 30 -6.43 -8.25 7.44
CA SER A 30 -6.24 -8.16 8.92
C SER A 30 -4.80 -8.02 9.42
N LEU A 31 -4.46 -6.78 9.76
CA LEU A 31 -3.50 -6.36 10.80
C LEU A 31 -2.37 -7.35 11.12
N SER A 32 -1.46 -7.56 10.17
CA SER A 32 -0.09 -7.99 10.48
C SER A 32 0.84 -7.67 9.30
N ARG A 33 1.56 -6.55 9.42
CA ARG A 33 2.72 -6.17 8.59
C ARG A 33 2.42 -5.95 7.10
N LEU A 34 1.56 -4.98 6.78
CA LEU A 34 1.31 -4.52 5.40
C LEU A 34 2.63 -4.12 4.72
N SER A 35 3.12 -5.06 3.92
CA SER A 35 4.27 -4.99 3.03
C SER A 35 3.93 -4.11 1.83
N ALA A 36 4.00 -2.79 2.02
CA ALA A 36 4.33 -1.91 0.92
C ALA A 36 5.83 -2.12 0.64
N VAL A 37 6.16 -2.86 -0.42
CA VAL A 37 7.55 -2.90 -0.91
C VAL A 37 7.81 -1.50 -1.44
N ALA A 38 8.74 -0.79 -0.78
CA ALA A 38 9.16 0.56 -1.12
C ALA A 38 9.91 0.62 -2.45
#